data_AF-A0A501PBK5-F1
#
_entry.id   AF-A0A501PBK5-F1
#
_cell.length_a   1.000
_cell.length_b   1.000
_cell.length_c   1.000
_cell.angle_alpha   90.00
_cell.angle_beta   90.00
_cell.angle_gamma   90.00
#
_symmetry.space_group_name_H-M   'P 1'
#
loop_
_entity.id
_entity.type
_entity.pdbx_description
1 polymer ?
#
loop_
_entity_poly.entity_id
_entity_poly.type
_entity_poly.pdbx_seq_one_letter_code
_entity_poly.pdbx_strand_id
1 'polypeptide(L)'
;MIFTALQRIGAAAHKKAAAFFVIFLLFAGPLAQAKTILPETATPAMWMVEKGEAKVYFLGSFHVLPKTMAWNQGDVQKAFADSDVYVMETVMDAKGQGEIAMLMMKNSMLPPGYSLKTLLDDDHYQKALKLTAPLGLSEAQVTRLQPWYLAIMLSAQTIIANGLDPSSGVDHTLQGLAEQGGKEIAGLETTKEQIEALAHHPLEVQSAMLSDTLDKMDQFDDYMHDYISAWASGDAKQIEETMVEEMKSYPSMYEALLVNRNKKWAPKIAELIESGKNVMIVVGLAHLVGDDSVLNILKEKGYRIERVQ
;
A
#
# COMPACT_ATOMS: atom_id res chain seq x y z
N MET A 1 -34.67 21.96 -24.87
CA MET A 1 -34.89 21.03 -23.73
C MET A 1 -33.78 19.97 -23.66
N ILE A 2 -32.49 20.35 -23.66
CA ILE A 2 -31.35 19.41 -23.47
C ILE A 2 -30.32 20.00 -22.48
N PHE A 3 -30.61 21.14 -21.85
CA PHE A 3 -29.67 21.84 -20.96
C PHE A 3 -30.03 21.82 -19.47
N THR A 4 -30.99 20.97 -19.06
CA THR A 4 -31.52 20.98 -17.68
C THR A 4 -31.56 19.60 -17.01
N ALA A 5 -30.84 18.61 -17.55
CA ALA A 5 -30.72 17.28 -16.94
C ALA A 5 -29.41 17.03 -16.18
N LEU A 6 -28.38 17.87 -16.35
CA LEU A 6 -27.08 17.71 -15.67
C LEU A 6 -26.97 18.43 -14.31
N GLN A 7 -27.99 19.19 -13.90
CA GLN A 7 -27.97 19.94 -12.63
C GLN A 7 -28.81 19.32 -11.50
N ARG A 8 -29.32 18.08 -11.67
CA ARG A 8 -30.14 17.41 -10.64
C ARG A 8 -29.55 16.14 -10.04
N ILE A 9 -28.24 15.92 -10.20
CA ILE A 9 -27.47 14.94 -9.41
C ILE A 9 -26.46 15.67 -8.49
N GLY A 10 -26.77 16.91 -8.13
CA GLY A 10 -25.88 17.82 -7.38
C GLY A 10 -26.27 18.10 -5.93
N ALA A 11 -27.25 17.39 -5.36
CA ALA A 11 -27.73 17.70 -4.01
C ALA A 11 -28.32 16.46 -3.32
N ALA A 12 -27.45 15.55 -2.87
CA ALA A 12 -27.65 14.63 -1.73
C ALA A 12 -26.61 13.50 -1.78
N ALA A 13 -25.33 13.88 -1.70
CA ALA A 13 -24.29 13.00 -1.20
C ALA A 13 -23.13 13.91 -0.84
N HIS A 14 -22.95 14.20 0.45
CA HIS A 14 -21.60 14.42 0.95
C HIS A 14 -20.89 13.07 0.77
N LYS A 15 -20.42 12.83 -0.45
CA LYS A 15 -19.63 11.66 -0.81
C LYS A 15 -18.34 11.83 -0.01
N LYS A 16 -18.06 10.88 0.89
CA LYS A 16 -16.70 10.67 1.38
C LYS A 16 -15.81 10.61 0.14
N ALA A 17 -14.90 11.58 0.00
CA ALA A 17 -13.95 11.57 -1.10
C ALA A 17 -13.02 10.38 -0.86
N ALA A 18 -12.91 9.49 -1.84
CA ALA A 18 -12.10 8.28 -1.77
C ALA A 18 -10.61 8.63 -1.97
N ALA A 19 -9.72 8.40 -1.00
CA ALA A 19 -8.31 8.80 -0.90
C ALA A 19 -7.22 7.80 -1.36
N PHE A 20 -6.96 7.68 -2.66
CA PHE A 20 -6.05 6.64 -3.15
C PHE A 20 -4.56 6.89 -2.79
N PHE A 21 -4.07 6.31 -1.69
CA PHE A 21 -2.64 6.31 -1.34
C PHE A 21 -1.97 4.99 -1.74
N VAL A 22 -1.14 5.04 -2.79
CA VAL A 22 -0.18 3.96 -3.08
C VAL A 22 1.05 4.15 -2.19
N ILE A 23 1.22 3.28 -1.19
CA ILE A 23 2.33 3.37 -0.26
C ILE A 23 3.48 2.48 -0.77
N PHE A 24 4.39 3.02 -1.59
CA PHE A 24 5.68 2.40 -1.93
C PHE A 24 6.80 3.41 -1.77
N LEU A 25 7.53 3.40 -0.64
CA LEU A 25 8.40 4.52 -0.32
C LEU A 25 9.77 4.12 0.19
N LEU A 26 10.78 4.63 -0.50
CA LEU A 26 12.18 4.69 -0.07
C LEU A 26 12.47 6.08 0.54
N PHE A 27 13.34 6.08 1.54
CA PHE A 27 13.82 7.16 2.43
C PHE A 27 13.84 8.62 1.93
N ALA A 28 13.51 9.58 2.82
CA ALA A 28 14.34 10.76 3.18
C ALA A 28 13.74 11.69 4.29
N GLY A 29 14.57 11.99 5.32
CA GLY A 29 14.73 13.32 6.01
C GLY A 29 13.62 13.91 6.91
N PRO A 30 13.89 14.32 8.17
CA PRO A 30 12.85 14.79 9.09
C PRO A 30 12.47 16.26 8.86
N LEU A 31 11.17 16.55 8.94
CA LEU A 31 10.61 17.88 9.23
C LEU A 31 9.42 17.72 10.19
N ALA A 32 9.14 18.78 10.94
CA ALA A 32 8.38 18.74 12.19
C ALA A 32 6.85 18.69 12.03
N GLN A 33 6.22 18.30 13.14
CA GLN A 33 5.01 17.46 13.25
C GLN A 33 3.77 18.23 13.70
N ALA A 34 2.59 17.91 13.15
CA ALA A 34 1.30 18.08 13.82
C ALA A 34 0.87 16.71 14.38
N LYS A 35 0.35 16.68 15.62
CA LYS A 35 0.24 15.45 16.41
C LYS A 35 -1.23 15.05 16.60
N THR A 36 -1.77 14.31 15.64
CA THR A 36 -2.96 13.48 15.88
C THR A 36 -2.52 12.28 16.73
N ILE A 37 -3.23 11.97 17.82
CA ILE A 37 -2.82 10.90 18.73
C ILE A 37 -3.18 9.56 18.08
N LEU A 38 -2.17 8.87 17.55
CA LEU A 38 -2.27 7.49 17.09
C LEU A 38 -2.21 6.52 18.29
N PRO A 39 -2.79 5.32 18.17
CA PRO A 39 -2.72 4.29 19.22
C PRO A 39 -1.26 3.96 19.59
N GLU A 40 -0.98 3.83 20.88
CA GLU A 40 0.35 3.38 21.36
C GLU A 40 0.56 1.88 21.12
N THR A 41 -0.53 1.11 21.06
CA THR A 41 -0.52 -0.33 20.83
C THR A 41 -1.45 -0.70 19.70
N ALA A 42 -1.11 -1.74 18.95
CA ALA A 42 -1.94 -2.30 17.89
C ALA A 42 -2.12 -3.81 18.03
N THR A 43 -3.28 -4.29 17.63
CA THR A 43 -3.66 -5.69 17.46
C THR A 43 -4.02 -5.91 16.00
N PRO A 44 -3.03 -5.86 15.08
CA PRO A 44 -3.28 -5.88 13.66
C PRO A 44 -3.87 -7.20 13.19
N ALA A 45 -4.40 -7.17 11.98
CA ALA A 45 -5.21 -8.26 11.52
C ALA A 45 -4.38 -9.50 11.13
N MET A 46 -4.60 -10.63 11.82
CA MET A 46 -3.97 -11.91 11.50
C MET A 46 -4.98 -13.07 11.28
N TRP A 47 -4.69 -13.90 10.28
CA TRP A 47 -5.43 -15.12 9.95
C TRP A 47 -4.50 -16.33 9.90
N MET A 48 -5.08 -17.52 9.89
CA MET A 48 -4.34 -18.78 9.85
C MET A 48 -5.05 -19.81 8.96
N VAL A 49 -4.26 -20.63 8.27
CA VAL A 49 -4.66 -21.90 7.66
C VAL A 49 -3.87 -23.02 8.31
N GLU A 50 -4.55 -24.08 8.74
CA GLU A 50 -3.90 -25.29 9.25
C GLU A 50 -3.93 -26.40 8.19
N LYS A 51 -2.81 -27.10 8.04
CA LYS A 51 -2.68 -28.29 7.19
C LYS A 51 -1.89 -29.37 7.93
N GLY A 52 -2.60 -30.31 8.54
CA GLY A 52 -1.97 -31.30 9.42
C GLY A 52 -1.43 -30.60 10.67
N GLU A 53 -0.13 -30.74 10.93
CA GLU A 53 0.56 -30.03 12.03
C GLU A 53 1.10 -28.65 11.60
N ALA A 54 1.15 -28.37 10.29
CA ALA A 54 1.70 -27.14 9.75
C ALA A 54 0.70 -25.98 9.81
N LYS A 55 1.21 -24.78 10.10
CA LYS A 55 0.43 -23.54 10.19
C LYS A 55 0.95 -22.49 9.23
N VAL A 56 0.05 -21.93 8.43
CA VAL A 56 0.33 -20.78 7.57
C VAL A 56 -0.43 -19.58 8.11
N TYR A 57 0.30 -18.62 8.65
CA TYR A 57 -0.23 -17.37 9.17
C TYR A 57 -0.22 -16.29 8.08
N PHE A 58 -1.23 -15.43 8.10
CA PHE A 58 -1.36 -14.28 7.22
C PHE A 58 -1.48 -13.02 8.08
N LEU A 59 -0.50 -12.14 8.01
CA LEU A 59 -0.53 -10.85 8.71
C LEU A 59 -0.71 -9.72 7.70
N GLY A 60 -1.71 -8.87 7.94
CA GLY A 60 -1.92 -7.66 7.16
C GLY A 60 -0.89 -6.60 7.54
N SER A 61 -0.05 -6.21 6.59
CA SER A 61 0.99 -5.21 6.78
C SER A 61 0.48 -3.80 6.54
N PHE A 62 1.15 -2.85 7.18
CA PHE A 62 1.08 -1.44 6.89
C PHE A 62 2.50 -0.90 6.80
N HIS A 63 2.85 -0.27 5.67
CA HIS A 63 4.24 0.00 5.30
C HIS A 63 4.89 1.11 6.12
N VAL A 64 4.11 1.96 6.80
CA VAL A 64 4.62 3.13 7.54
C VAL A 64 3.94 3.24 8.89
N LEU A 65 4.69 3.24 9.98
CA LEU A 65 4.13 3.30 11.32
C LEU A 65 4.85 4.35 12.17
N PRO A 66 4.21 4.87 13.22
CA PRO A 66 4.91 5.62 14.25
C PRO A 66 5.95 4.73 14.93
N LYS A 67 7.15 5.26 15.17
CA LYS A 67 8.23 4.56 15.88
C LYS A 67 7.84 4.02 17.25
N THR A 68 6.86 4.64 17.90
CA THR A 68 6.43 4.33 19.27
C THR A 68 5.32 3.29 19.34
N MET A 69 4.76 2.86 18.20
CA MET A 69 3.62 1.95 18.19
C MET A 69 4.06 0.51 18.45
N ALA A 70 3.57 -0.10 19.52
CA ALA A 70 3.82 -1.49 19.86
C ALA A 70 2.78 -2.41 19.20
N TRP A 71 3.19 -3.16 18.18
CA TRP A 71 2.32 -4.06 17.41
C TRP A 71 2.86 -5.49 17.28
N ASN A 72 4.18 -5.66 17.29
CA ASN A 72 4.83 -6.97 17.20
C ASN A 72 4.93 -7.66 18.57
N GLN A 73 3.77 -7.99 19.13
CA GLN A 73 3.63 -8.59 20.47
C GLN A 73 2.52 -9.65 20.45
N GLY A 74 2.44 -10.44 21.52
CA GLY A 74 1.35 -11.41 21.68
C GLY A 74 1.32 -12.45 20.56
N ASP A 75 0.18 -12.61 19.90
CA ASP A 75 -0.02 -13.68 18.93
C ASP A 75 0.76 -13.47 17.63
N VAL A 76 0.94 -12.23 17.20
CA VAL A 76 1.82 -11.90 16.06
C VAL A 76 3.25 -12.38 16.31
N GLN A 77 3.80 -12.06 17.49
CA GLN A 77 5.16 -12.45 17.85
C GLN A 77 5.30 -13.98 17.95
N LYS A 78 4.30 -14.67 18.53
CA LYS A 78 4.29 -16.13 18.63
C LYS A 78 4.23 -16.78 17.25
N ALA A 79 3.32 -16.34 16.39
CA ALA A 79 3.16 -16.86 15.04
C ALA A 79 4.43 -16.66 14.20
N PHE A 80 5.08 -15.50 14.32
CA PHE A 80 6.35 -15.23 13.65
C PHE A 80 7.47 -16.14 14.18
N ALA A 81 7.55 -16.34 15.49
CA ALA A 81 8.53 -17.23 16.11
C ALA A 81 8.35 -18.69 15.66
N ASP A 82 7.09 -19.16 15.59
CA ASP A 82 6.67 -20.50 15.20
C ASP A 82 6.89 -20.81 13.70
N SER A 83 7.12 -19.80 12.87
CA SER A 83 7.25 -19.93 11.41
C SER A 83 8.70 -20.20 10.97
N ASP A 84 8.91 -21.18 10.09
CA ASP A 84 10.21 -21.49 9.48
C ASP A 84 10.51 -20.60 8.27
N VAL A 85 9.45 -20.22 7.55
CA VAL A 85 9.52 -19.43 6.32
C VAL A 85 8.80 -18.10 6.53
N TYR A 86 9.46 -17.01 6.14
CA TYR A 86 8.90 -15.67 6.06
C TYR A 86 8.65 -15.32 4.59
N VAL A 87 7.40 -15.02 4.25
CA VAL A 87 6.98 -14.71 2.88
C VAL A 87 6.40 -13.32 2.86
N MET A 88 6.82 -12.53 1.88
CA MET A 88 6.35 -11.16 1.70
C MET A 88 5.95 -10.89 0.25
N GLU A 89 5.43 -9.70 -0.06
CA GLU A 89 5.08 -9.36 -1.45
C GLU A 89 6.30 -9.43 -2.37
N THR A 90 7.35 -8.68 -2.03
CA THR A 90 8.65 -8.71 -2.69
C THR A 90 9.76 -8.61 -1.65
N VAL A 91 10.88 -9.27 -1.90
CA VAL A 91 12.03 -9.28 -0.97
C VAL A 91 12.73 -7.93 -1.02
N MET A 92 12.80 -7.22 0.11
CA MET A 92 13.36 -5.85 0.20
C MET A 92 14.79 -5.83 0.79
N ASP A 93 15.60 -6.84 0.48
CA ASP A 93 17.02 -6.84 0.85
C ASP A 93 17.80 -5.74 0.10
N ALA A 94 19.10 -5.60 0.34
CA ALA A 94 19.92 -4.57 -0.32
C ALA A 94 19.84 -4.64 -1.86
N LYS A 95 19.67 -5.85 -2.42
CA LYS A 95 19.51 -6.04 -3.86
C LYS A 95 18.12 -5.59 -4.31
N GLY A 96 17.06 -6.01 -3.62
CA GLY A 96 15.68 -5.61 -3.90
C GLY A 96 15.49 -4.09 -3.83
N GLN A 97 16.07 -3.44 -2.82
CA GLN A 97 16.05 -1.98 -2.68
C GLN A 97 16.78 -1.28 -3.84
N GLY A 98 17.94 -1.81 -4.26
CA GLY A 98 18.66 -1.31 -5.43
C GLY A 98 17.86 -1.46 -6.72
N GLU A 99 17.15 -2.58 -6.88
CA GLU A 99 16.25 -2.82 -8.01
C GLU A 99 15.06 -1.84 -8.01
N ILE A 100 14.44 -1.57 -6.85
CA ILE A 100 13.37 -0.54 -6.74
C ILE A 100 13.90 0.80 -7.20
N ALA A 101 15.02 1.27 -6.64
CA ALA A 101 15.57 2.58 -6.97
C ALA A 101 15.82 2.70 -8.48
N MET A 102 16.41 1.67 -9.09
CA MET A 102 16.66 1.62 -10.53
C MET A 102 15.36 1.64 -11.34
N LEU A 103 14.37 0.81 -10.99
CA LEU A 103 13.11 0.70 -11.71
C LEU A 103 12.27 1.97 -11.59
N MET A 104 12.25 2.60 -10.41
CA MET A 104 11.64 3.90 -10.17
C MET A 104 12.27 4.95 -11.09
N MET A 105 13.60 5.08 -11.10
CA MET A 105 14.30 6.04 -11.97
C MET A 105 14.07 5.76 -13.46
N LYS A 106 14.03 4.48 -13.87
CA LYS A 106 13.82 4.09 -15.27
C LYS A 106 12.41 4.42 -15.77
N ASN A 107 11.40 4.30 -14.90
CA ASN A 107 10.00 4.44 -15.25
C ASN A 107 9.38 5.78 -14.79
N SER A 108 10.16 6.69 -14.19
CA SER A 108 9.65 7.95 -13.63
C SER A 108 9.36 9.03 -14.67
N MET A 109 9.85 8.89 -15.91
CA MET A 109 9.78 9.95 -16.91
C MET A 109 8.67 9.72 -17.93
N LEU A 110 7.94 10.78 -18.27
CA LEU A 110 6.92 10.77 -19.32
C LEU A 110 7.53 10.53 -20.69
N PRO A 111 6.86 9.74 -21.56
CA PRO A 111 7.28 9.54 -22.93
C PRO A 111 7.28 10.87 -23.72
N PRO A 112 8.07 10.97 -24.81
CA PRO A 112 8.06 12.16 -25.67
C PRO A 112 6.65 12.51 -26.16
N GLY A 113 6.33 13.80 -26.19
CA GLY A 113 5.02 14.31 -26.59
C GLY A 113 4.02 14.50 -25.45
N TYR A 114 4.32 13.98 -24.26
CA TYR A 114 3.51 14.20 -23.05
C TYR A 114 4.22 15.14 -22.07
N SER A 115 3.42 15.87 -21.31
CA SER A 115 3.88 16.68 -20.20
C SER A 115 2.87 16.63 -19.06
N LEU A 116 3.33 16.79 -17.83
CA LEU A 116 2.42 16.82 -16.68
C LEU A 116 1.41 17.98 -16.80
N LYS A 117 1.85 19.11 -17.36
CA LYS A 117 1.00 20.28 -17.64
C LYS A 117 -0.16 19.98 -18.59
N THR A 118 0.01 19.05 -19.54
CA THR A 118 -1.05 18.63 -20.46
C THR A 118 -1.94 17.53 -19.89
N LEU A 119 -1.51 16.90 -18.80
CA LEU A 119 -2.19 15.76 -18.17
C LEU A 119 -3.03 16.17 -16.95
N LEU A 120 -2.71 17.31 -16.34
CA LEU A 120 -3.44 17.90 -15.20
C LEU A 120 -4.14 19.18 -15.63
N ASP A 121 -5.16 19.59 -14.87
CA ASP A 121 -5.65 20.97 -14.95
C ASP A 121 -4.65 21.96 -14.31
N ASP A 122 -4.89 23.25 -14.54
CA ASP A 122 -3.98 24.31 -14.10
C ASP A 122 -3.81 24.33 -12.57
N ASP A 123 -4.89 24.10 -11.81
CA ASP A 123 -4.87 24.15 -10.34
C ASP A 123 -4.02 23.01 -9.77
N HIS A 124 -4.22 21.78 -10.24
CA HIS A 124 -3.43 20.62 -9.84
C HIS A 124 -1.97 20.76 -10.26
N TYR A 125 -1.70 21.26 -11.46
CA TYR A 125 -0.33 21.48 -11.92
C TYR A 125 0.41 22.51 -11.07
N GLN A 126 -0.23 23.63 -10.73
CA GLN A 126 0.37 24.62 -9.81
C GLN A 126 0.56 24.05 -8.40
N LYS A 127 -0.38 23.24 -7.90
CA LYS A 127 -0.24 22.56 -6.60
C LYS A 127 0.94 21.59 -6.61
N ALA A 128 1.13 20.82 -7.68
CA ALA A 128 2.27 19.94 -7.86
C ALA A 128 3.61 20.71 -7.86
N LEU A 129 3.71 21.83 -8.57
CA LEU A 129 4.91 22.68 -8.56
C LEU A 129 5.21 23.24 -7.16
N LYS A 130 4.19 23.71 -6.46
CA LYS A 130 4.31 24.23 -5.09
C LYS A 130 4.83 23.16 -4.12
N LEU A 131 4.31 21.95 -4.19
CA LEU A 131 4.67 20.85 -3.28
C LEU A 131 6.05 20.24 -3.60
N THR A 132 6.49 20.32 -4.85
CA THR A 132 7.79 19.80 -5.28
C THR A 132 8.93 20.82 -5.15
N ALA A 133 8.64 22.12 -5.07
CA ALA A 133 9.66 23.15 -4.93
C ALA A 133 10.56 23.00 -3.67
N PRO A 134 10.03 22.67 -2.46
CA PRO A 134 10.86 22.38 -1.29
C PRO A 134 11.80 21.18 -1.46
N LEU A 135 11.51 20.28 -2.41
CA LEU A 135 12.35 19.13 -2.77
C LEU A 135 13.49 19.51 -3.73
N GLY A 136 13.59 20.78 -4.12
CA GLY A 136 14.61 21.27 -5.05
C GLY A 136 14.35 20.92 -6.51
N LEU A 137 13.14 20.47 -6.85
CA LEU A 137 12.76 20.15 -8.23
C LEU A 137 12.37 21.43 -8.98
N SER A 138 12.97 21.61 -10.15
CA SER A 138 12.58 22.66 -11.09
C SER A 138 11.29 22.30 -11.82
N GLU A 139 10.54 23.30 -12.29
CA GLU A 139 9.36 23.10 -13.13
C GLU A 139 9.66 22.20 -14.35
N ALA A 140 10.84 22.37 -14.96
CA ALA A 140 11.27 21.55 -16.10
C ALA A 140 11.40 20.06 -15.75
N GLN A 141 11.87 19.74 -14.53
CA GLN A 141 11.93 18.36 -14.04
C GLN A 141 10.52 17.83 -13.74
N VAL A 142 9.71 18.57 -12.98
CA VAL A 142 8.36 18.15 -12.57
C VAL A 142 7.46 17.90 -13.79
N THR A 143 7.54 18.77 -14.79
CA THR A 143 6.77 18.67 -16.05
C THR A 143 7.01 17.36 -16.80
N ARG A 144 8.15 16.70 -16.56
CA ARG A 144 8.54 15.48 -17.26
C ARG A 144 8.36 14.22 -16.41
N LEU A 145 7.90 14.32 -15.17
CA LEU A 145 7.61 13.16 -14.33
C LEU A 145 6.27 12.52 -14.71
N GLN A 146 6.20 11.19 -14.64
CA GLN A 146 4.94 10.46 -14.74
C GLN A 146 4.06 10.75 -13.50
N PRO A 147 2.73 10.86 -13.66
CA PRO A 147 1.85 11.17 -12.54
C PRO A 147 1.94 10.17 -11.37
N TRP A 148 2.06 8.87 -11.65
CA TRP A 148 2.17 7.85 -10.59
C TRP A 148 3.40 8.05 -9.71
N TYR A 149 4.54 8.37 -10.34
CA TYR A 149 5.80 8.55 -9.65
C TYR A 149 5.76 9.79 -8.76
N LEU A 150 5.19 10.88 -9.27
CA LEU A 150 5.01 12.11 -8.52
C LEU A 150 4.04 11.93 -7.33
N ALA A 151 2.95 11.19 -7.51
CA ALA A 151 2.01 10.88 -6.43
C ALA A 151 2.68 10.11 -5.29
N ILE A 152 3.47 9.08 -5.62
CA ILE A 152 4.25 8.31 -4.66
C ILE A 152 5.28 9.21 -3.95
N MET A 153 6.08 9.98 -4.70
CA MET A 153 7.10 10.84 -4.12
C MET A 153 6.53 11.88 -3.15
N LEU A 154 5.42 12.54 -3.51
CA LEU A 154 4.77 13.51 -2.64
C LEU A 154 4.17 12.83 -1.39
N SER A 155 3.57 11.65 -1.55
CA SER A 155 3.05 10.86 -0.42
C SER A 155 4.17 10.47 0.55
N ALA A 156 5.35 10.07 0.05
CA ALA A 156 6.54 9.80 0.87
C ALA A 156 6.92 10.97 1.73
N GLN A 157 7.07 12.12 1.09
CA GLN A 157 7.51 13.31 1.79
C GLN A 157 6.51 13.68 2.89
N THR A 158 5.22 13.55 2.61
CA THR A 158 4.15 13.92 3.54
C THR A 158 4.09 12.94 4.72
N ILE A 159 4.26 11.63 4.48
CA ILE A 159 4.38 10.61 5.52
C ILE A 159 5.52 10.96 6.49
N ILE A 160 6.71 11.26 5.95
CA ILE A 160 7.90 11.50 6.76
C ILE A 160 7.78 12.84 7.52
N ALA A 161 7.23 13.88 6.88
CA ALA A 161 6.99 15.18 7.52
C ALA A 161 6.00 15.08 8.71
N ASN A 162 5.12 14.09 8.70
CA ASN A 162 4.18 13.83 9.81
C ASN A 162 4.71 12.84 10.86
N GLY A 163 5.97 12.44 10.76
CA GLY A 163 6.67 11.62 11.75
C GLY A 163 6.29 10.14 11.72
N LEU A 164 5.70 9.68 10.62
CA LEU A 164 5.61 8.26 10.30
C LEU A 164 6.95 7.79 9.71
N ASP A 165 7.29 6.53 9.97
CA ASP A 165 8.59 5.98 9.60
C ASP A 165 8.41 4.68 8.80
N PRO A 166 8.80 4.67 7.51
CA PRO A 166 8.82 3.45 6.70
C PRO A 166 9.68 2.33 7.29
N SER A 167 10.77 2.66 8.00
CA SER A 167 11.62 1.65 8.64
C SER A 167 10.97 1.01 9.87
N SER A 168 9.90 1.63 10.40
CA SER A 168 9.06 1.09 11.47
C SER A 168 7.84 0.32 10.93
N GLY A 169 7.65 0.26 9.60
CA GLY A 169 6.58 -0.52 8.97
C GLY A 169 6.68 -2.02 9.27
N VAL A 170 5.56 -2.72 9.12
CA VAL A 170 5.46 -4.16 9.42
C VAL A 170 6.43 -4.97 8.56
N ASP A 171 6.46 -4.70 7.26
CA ASP A 171 7.24 -5.46 6.28
C ASP A 171 8.74 -5.35 6.56
N HIS A 172 9.23 -4.12 6.80
CA HIS A 172 10.63 -3.85 7.09
C HIS A 172 11.05 -4.46 8.44
N THR A 173 10.20 -4.32 9.46
CA THR A 173 10.47 -4.85 10.80
C THR A 173 10.57 -6.38 10.79
N LEU A 174 9.58 -7.07 10.22
CA LEU A 174 9.57 -8.54 10.21
C LEU A 174 10.63 -9.12 9.27
N GLN A 175 10.94 -8.45 8.15
CA GLN A 175 12.05 -8.88 7.32
C GLN A 175 13.38 -8.80 8.08
N GLY A 176 13.67 -7.69 8.77
CA GLY A 176 14.89 -7.56 9.57
C GLY A 176 14.99 -8.63 10.67
N LEU A 177 13.87 -8.97 11.31
CA LEU A 177 13.82 -10.07 12.28
C LEU A 177 14.00 -11.45 11.63
N ALA A 178 13.47 -11.66 10.42
CA ALA A 178 13.62 -12.91 9.68
C ALA A 178 15.08 -13.13 9.26
N GLU A 179 15.74 -12.07 8.78
CA GLU A 179 17.16 -12.08 8.43
C GLU A 179 18.05 -12.37 9.65
N GLN A 180 17.80 -11.68 10.77
CA GLN A 180 18.53 -11.93 12.02
C GLN A 180 18.30 -13.34 12.58
N GLY A 181 17.09 -13.87 12.43
CA GLY A 181 16.71 -15.21 12.87
C GLY A 181 17.11 -16.33 11.90
N GLY A 182 17.68 -16.01 10.73
CA GLY A 182 18.05 -17.00 9.72
C GLY A 182 16.87 -17.76 9.12
N LYS A 183 15.68 -17.17 9.11
CA LYS A 183 14.48 -17.77 8.49
C LYS A 183 14.64 -17.80 6.96
N GLU A 184 14.00 -18.77 6.30
CA GLU A 184 13.89 -18.76 4.84
C GLU A 184 13.02 -17.57 4.41
N ILE A 185 13.51 -16.71 3.51
CA ILE A 185 12.77 -15.52 3.04
C ILE A 185 12.37 -15.70 1.57
N ALA A 186 11.11 -15.48 1.25
CA ALA A 186 10.59 -15.56 -0.12
C ALA A 186 9.63 -14.40 -0.46
N GLY A 187 9.52 -14.11 -1.76
CA GLY A 187 8.58 -13.12 -2.31
C GLY A 187 7.45 -13.77 -3.11
N LEU A 188 6.23 -13.25 -3.00
CA LEU A 188 5.09 -13.67 -3.81
C LEU A 188 5.16 -13.13 -5.24
N GLU A 189 5.90 -12.05 -5.45
CA GLU A 189 6.19 -11.44 -6.75
C GLU A 189 7.57 -10.79 -6.75
N THR A 190 7.96 -10.27 -7.92
CA THR A 190 9.21 -9.52 -8.07
C THR A 190 8.97 -8.03 -7.97
N THR A 191 9.98 -7.28 -7.54
CA THR A 191 10.00 -5.82 -7.57
C THR A 191 9.60 -5.24 -8.92
N LYS A 192 10.07 -5.84 -10.02
CA LYS A 192 9.72 -5.41 -11.37
C LYS A 192 8.23 -5.49 -11.63
N GLU A 193 7.60 -6.61 -11.29
CA GLU A 193 6.16 -6.82 -11.49
C GLU A 193 5.33 -5.79 -10.71
N GLN A 194 5.75 -5.48 -9.49
CA GLN A 194 5.09 -4.49 -8.64
C GLN A 194 5.20 -3.05 -9.21
N ILE A 195 6.40 -2.63 -9.65
CA ILE A 195 6.57 -1.30 -10.28
C ILE A 195 5.84 -1.21 -11.61
N GLU A 196 5.85 -2.28 -12.42
CA GLU A 196 5.13 -2.32 -13.69
C GLU A 196 3.61 -2.26 -13.50
N ALA A 197 3.08 -2.83 -12.40
CA ALA A 197 1.67 -2.69 -12.03
C ALA A 197 1.28 -1.24 -11.74
N LEU A 198 2.22 -0.34 -11.43
CA LEU A 198 1.97 1.10 -11.27
C LEU A 198 2.24 1.87 -12.56
N ALA A 199 3.41 1.65 -13.16
CA ALA A 199 3.95 2.48 -14.22
C ALA A 199 3.26 2.28 -15.57
N HIS A 200 2.64 1.12 -15.81
CA HIS A 200 2.02 0.78 -17.10
C HIS A 200 0.51 1.10 -17.18
N HIS A 201 -0.06 1.77 -16.20
CA HIS A 201 -1.45 2.25 -16.30
C HIS A 201 -1.62 3.34 -17.34
N PRO A 202 -2.82 3.50 -17.94
CA PRO A 202 -3.12 4.64 -18.80
C PRO A 202 -2.83 5.96 -18.08
N LEU A 203 -2.24 6.92 -18.80
CA LEU A 203 -1.82 8.20 -18.21
C LEU A 203 -2.99 8.97 -17.59
N GLU A 204 -4.21 8.80 -18.12
CA GLU A 204 -5.43 9.40 -17.59
C GLU A 204 -5.75 8.87 -16.19
N VAL A 205 -5.56 7.57 -15.95
CA VAL A 205 -5.76 6.95 -14.63
C VAL A 205 -4.69 7.44 -13.66
N GLN A 206 -3.43 7.47 -14.09
CA GLN A 206 -2.35 7.97 -13.25
C GLN A 206 -2.55 9.46 -12.91
N SER A 207 -3.05 10.26 -13.85
CA SER A 207 -3.30 11.69 -13.66
C SER A 207 -4.44 11.93 -12.69
N ALA A 208 -5.54 11.17 -12.81
CA ALA A 208 -6.65 11.22 -11.85
C ALA A 208 -6.17 10.85 -10.43
N MET A 209 -5.29 9.87 -10.29
CA MET A 209 -4.70 9.49 -9.01
C MET A 209 -3.81 10.60 -8.44
N LEU A 210 -2.99 11.23 -9.27
CA LEU A 210 -2.17 12.35 -8.83
C LEU A 210 -3.04 13.54 -8.41
N SER A 211 -4.09 13.88 -9.17
CA SER A 211 -5.05 14.91 -8.79
C SER A 211 -5.66 14.61 -7.42
N ASP A 212 -6.12 13.37 -7.22
CA ASP A 212 -6.69 12.94 -5.95
C ASP A 212 -5.70 13.06 -4.78
N THR A 213 -4.45 12.64 -5.00
CA THR A 213 -3.35 12.77 -4.04
C THR A 213 -3.13 14.24 -3.68
N LEU A 214 -3.08 15.10 -4.69
CA LEU A 214 -2.87 16.54 -4.52
C LEU A 214 -4.00 17.18 -3.74
N ASP A 215 -5.27 16.87 -4.04
CA ASP A 215 -6.44 17.40 -3.34
C ASP A 215 -6.41 17.05 -1.85
N LYS A 216 -5.95 15.85 -1.50
CA LYS A 216 -5.99 15.33 -0.14
C LYS A 216 -4.76 15.63 0.71
N MET A 217 -3.71 16.22 0.14
CA MET A 217 -2.51 16.60 0.88
C MET A 217 -2.82 17.45 2.13
N ASP A 218 -3.82 18.33 2.05
CA ASP A 218 -4.21 19.20 3.16
C ASP A 218 -4.99 18.46 4.27
N GLN A 219 -5.49 17.25 3.98
CA GLN A 219 -6.24 16.38 4.90
C GLN A 219 -5.46 15.09 5.22
N PHE A 220 -4.18 15.05 4.88
CA PHE A 220 -3.35 13.85 4.98
C PHE A 220 -3.37 13.25 6.39
N ASP A 221 -3.27 14.08 7.43
CA ASP A 221 -3.24 13.63 8.82
C ASP A 221 -4.53 12.91 9.22
N ASP A 222 -5.69 13.37 8.74
CA ASP A 222 -6.98 12.74 9.04
C ASP A 222 -7.07 11.36 8.37
N TYR A 223 -6.76 11.27 7.07
CA TYR A 223 -6.78 10.00 6.33
C TYR A 223 -5.77 8.99 6.89
N MET A 224 -4.54 9.42 7.19
CA MET A 224 -3.53 8.54 7.77
C MET A 224 -3.89 8.10 9.19
N HIS A 225 -4.52 8.98 9.98
CA HIS A 225 -5.03 8.60 11.29
C HIS A 225 -6.08 7.51 11.18
N ASP A 226 -7.04 7.65 10.26
CA ASP A 226 -8.09 6.67 10.02
C ASP A 226 -7.51 5.32 9.55
N TYR A 227 -6.58 5.32 8.60
CA TYR A 227 -5.95 4.10 8.10
C TYR A 227 -5.14 3.36 9.16
N ILE A 228 -4.29 4.08 9.90
CA ILE A 228 -3.45 3.48 10.93
C ILE A 228 -4.32 3.00 12.09
N SER A 229 -5.36 3.74 12.46
CA SER A 229 -6.30 3.32 13.52
C SER A 229 -7.09 2.07 13.09
N ALA A 230 -7.56 2.02 11.85
CA ALA A 230 -8.23 0.84 11.30
C ALA A 230 -7.30 -0.37 11.29
N TRP A 231 -6.07 -0.23 10.78
CA TRP A 231 -5.07 -1.28 10.82
C TRP A 231 -4.75 -1.72 12.26
N ALA A 232 -4.55 -0.77 13.17
CA ALA A 232 -4.19 -1.03 14.56
C ALA A 232 -5.28 -1.76 15.34
N SER A 233 -6.55 -1.56 14.99
CA SER A 233 -7.69 -2.23 15.62
C SER A 233 -7.83 -3.70 15.20
N GLY A 234 -7.30 -4.06 14.02
CA GLY A 234 -7.52 -5.37 13.41
C GLY A 234 -8.93 -5.60 12.85
N ASP A 235 -9.79 -4.57 12.82
CA ASP A 235 -11.15 -4.63 12.29
C ASP A 235 -11.13 -4.69 10.76
N ALA A 236 -11.14 -5.92 10.24
CA ALA A 236 -11.12 -6.20 8.81
C ALA A 236 -12.26 -5.51 8.03
N LYS A 237 -13.42 -5.28 8.66
CA LYS A 237 -14.56 -4.63 8.03
C LYS A 237 -14.32 -3.12 7.92
N GLN A 238 -13.85 -2.49 9.00
CA GLN A 238 -13.47 -1.07 8.96
C GLN A 238 -12.41 -0.82 7.90
N ILE A 239 -11.42 -1.71 7.80
CA ILE A 239 -10.36 -1.63 6.79
C ILE A 239 -10.94 -1.75 5.38
N GLU A 240 -11.84 -2.71 5.13
CA GLU A 240 -12.47 -2.86 3.83
C GLU A 240 -13.24 -1.59 3.42
N GLU A 241 -14.05 -1.05 4.33
CA GLU A 241 -14.84 0.16 4.11
C GLU A 241 -13.98 1.42 3.91
N THR A 242 -12.80 1.48 4.56
CA THR A 242 -11.94 2.67 4.55
C THR A 242 -10.90 2.63 3.43
N MET A 243 -10.34 1.46 3.12
CA MET A 243 -9.26 1.31 2.13
C MET A 243 -9.74 0.63 0.84
N VAL A 244 -10.39 -0.53 0.92
CA VAL A 244 -10.68 -1.34 -0.28
C VAL A 244 -11.79 -0.75 -1.14
N GLU A 245 -12.89 -0.31 -0.53
CA GLU A 245 -13.99 0.37 -1.25
C GLU A 245 -13.54 1.65 -1.95
N GLU A 246 -12.54 2.28 -1.35
CA GLU A 246 -11.91 3.46 -1.89
C GLU A 246 -11.11 3.16 -3.15
N MET A 247 -10.27 2.11 -3.11
CA MET A 247 -9.53 1.63 -4.27
C MET A 247 -10.48 1.23 -5.41
N LYS A 248 -11.65 0.64 -5.10
CA LYS A 248 -12.67 0.28 -6.10
C LYS A 248 -13.24 1.48 -6.87
N SER A 249 -13.10 2.70 -6.33
CA SER A 249 -13.42 3.94 -7.07
C SER A 249 -12.48 4.19 -8.26
N TYR A 250 -11.35 3.47 -8.31
CA TYR A 250 -10.39 3.43 -9.42
C TYR A 250 -10.26 2.00 -9.98
N PRO A 251 -11.28 1.47 -10.71
CA PRO A 251 -11.39 0.04 -11.02
C PRO A 251 -10.16 -0.55 -11.72
N SER A 252 -9.56 0.18 -12.67
CA SER A 252 -8.36 -0.31 -13.37
C SER A 252 -7.18 -0.50 -12.42
N MET A 253 -7.04 0.38 -11.43
CA MET A 253 -5.94 0.34 -10.46
C MET A 253 -6.22 -0.70 -9.37
N TYR A 254 -7.46 -0.78 -8.91
CA TYR A 254 -7.91 -1.88 -8.03
C TYR A 254 -7.62 -3.25 -8.64
N GLU A 255 -7.98 -3.45 -9.91
CA GLU A 255 -7.73 -4.70 -10.62
C GLU A 255 -6.22 -5.03 -10.68
N ALA A 256 -5.38 -4.04 -11.00
CA ALA A 256 -3.94 -4.25 -11.18
C ALA A 256 -3.16 -4.40 -9.87
N LEU A 257 -3.42 -3.53 -8.89
CA LEU A 257 -2.69 -3.50 -7.62
C LEU A 257 -3.22 -4.50 -6.60
N LEU A 258 -4.45 -5.00 -6.77
CA LEU A 258 -5.04 -5.94 -5.81
C LEU A 258 -5.45 -7.25 -6.49
N VAL A 259 -6.45 -7.21 -7.35
CA VAL A 259 -7.14 -8.42 -7.84
C VAL A 259 -6.21 -9.33 -8.63
N ASN A 260 -5.48 -8.81 -9.60
CA ASN A 260 -4.56 -9.57 -10.45
C ASN A 260 -3.38 -10.14 -9.65
N ARG A 261 -2.88 -9.38 -8.68
CA ARG A 261 -1.80 -9.83 -7.79
C ARG A 261 -2.30 -10.97 -6.89
N ASN A 262 -3.47 -10.83 -6.27
CA ASN A 262 -4.10 -11.89 -5.47
C ASN A 262 -4.31 -13.18 -6.28
N LYS A 263 -4.84 -13.07 -7.50
CA LYS A 263 -5.03 -14.22 -8.41
C LYS A 263 -3.70 -14.92 -8.74
N LYS A 264 -2.62 -14.15 -8.91
CA LYS A 264 -1.28 -14.68 -9.20
C LYS A 264 -0.59 -15.29 -7.98
N TRP A 265 -0.82 -14.73 -6.79
CA TRP A 265 -0.24 -15.21 -5.54
C TRP A 265 -0.94 -16.47 -5.02
N ALA A 266 -2.25 -16.60 -5.20
CA ALA A 266 -3.03 -17.69 -4.63
C ALA A 266 -2.49 -19.10 -4.93
N PRO A 267 -2.04 -19.45 -6.16
CA PRO A 267 -1.40 -20.74 -6.42
C PRO A 267 -0.09 -20.95 -5.64
N LYS A 268 0.76 -19.92 -5.55
CA LYS A 268 2.03 -19.98 -4.80
C LYS A 268 1.77 -20.16 -3.30
N ILE A 269 0.74 -19.49 -2.79
CA ILE A 269 0.33 -19.62 -1.38
C ILE A 269 -0.25 -21.01 -1.11
N ALA A 270 -1.03 -21.57 -2.05
CA ALA A 270 -1.50 -22.95 -1.93
C ALA A 270 -0.32 -23.94 -1.85
N GLU A 271 0.72 -23.75 -2.66
CA GLU A 271 1.95 -24.57 -2.56
C GLU A 271 2.64 -24.43 -1.20
N LEU A 272 2.69 -23.22 -0.63
CA LEU A 272 3.23 -22.99 0.72
C LEU A 272 2.40 -23.71 1.80
N ILE A 273 1.06 -23.68 1.70
CA ILE A 273 0.15 -24.40 2.61
C ILE A 273 0.38 -25.91 2.52
N GLU A 274 0.59 -26.45 1.32
CA GLU A 274 0.81 -27.88 1.10
C GLU A 274 2.25 -28.32 1.41
N SER A 275 3.18 -27.39 1.68
CA SER A 275 4.60 -27.70 1.90
C SER A 275 4.90 -28.43 3.21
N GLY A 276 3.98 -28.37 4.19
CA GLY A 276 4.17 -28.93 5.52
C GLY A 276 5.09 -28.11 6.44
N LYS A 277 5.52 -26.90 6.02
CA LYS A 277 6.29 -25.97 6.86
C LYS A 277 5.37 -24.98 7.57
N ASN A 278 5.82 -24.45 8.71
CA ASN A 278 5.19 -23.28 9.30
C ASN A 278 5.61 -22.03 8.53
N VAL A 279 4.65 -21.21 8.10
CA VAL A 279 4.90 -20.05 7.23
C VAL A 279 4.22 -18.81 7.79
N MET A 280 4.95 -17.69 7.82
CA MET A 280 4.38 -16.37 8.06
C MET A 280 4.35 -15.61 6.73
N ILE A 281 3.14 -15.35 6.22
CA ILE A 281 2.91 -14.55 5.01
C ILE A 281 2.50 -13.14 5.44
N VAL A 282 3.24 -12.14 4.98
CA VAL A 282 3.05 -10.72 5.29
C VAL A 282 2.83 -9.94 4.00
N VAL A 283 1.60 -9.46 3.82
CA VAL A 283 1.20 -8.69 2.63
C VAL A 283 0.38 -7.50 3.06
N GLY A 284 0.34 -6.46 2.23
CA GLY A 284 -0.46 -5.27 2.45
C GLY A 284 -1.88 -5.67 2.82
N LEU A 285 -2.37 -5.10 3.92
CA LEU A 285 -3.63 -5.51 4.54
C LEU A 285 -4.83 -5.53 3.57
N ALA A 286 -4.84 -4.65 2.57
CA ALA A 286 -5.85 -4.64 1.51
C ALA A 286 -5.95 -5.97 0.75
N HIS A 287 -4.87 -6.76 0.65
CA HIS A 287 -4.86 -8.07 -0.01
C HIS A 287 -5.61 -9.16 0.77
N LEU A 288 -5.86 -8.94 2.06
CA LEU A 288 -6.46 -9.92 2.97
C LEU A 288 -7.94 -9.66 3.27
N VAL A 289 -8.50 -8.53 2.83
CA VAL A 289 -9.89 -8.13 3.13
C VAL A 289 -10.69 -7.85 1.86
N GLY A 290 -12.01 -7.96 1.97
CA GLY A 290 -12.95 -7.83 0.86
C GLY A 290 -13.05 -9.05 -0.06
N ASP A 291 -14.02 -8.98 -0.98
CA ASP A 291 -14.44 -10.11 -1.84
C ASP A 291 -13.29 -10.67 -2.68
N ASP A 292 -12.47 -9.81 -3.30
CA ASP A 292 -11.34 -10.20 -4.15
C ASP A 292 -10.04 -10.51 -3.37
N SER A 293 -10.10 -10.64 -2.03
CA SER A 293 -8.94 -10.96 -1.20
C SER A 293 -8.34 -12.32 -1.54
N VAL A 294 -7.02 -12.44 -1.35
CA VAL A 294 -6.33 -13.73 -1.54
C VAL A 294 -6.86 -14.80 -0.58
N LEU A 295 -7.32 -14.40 0.60
CA LEU A 295 -7.97 -15.30 1.56
C LEU A 295 -9.28 -15.86 0.99
N ASN A 296 -10.12 -15.06 0.34
CA ASN A 296 -11.34 -15.58 -0.27
C ASN A 296 -11.05 -16.52 -1.44
N ILE A 297 -10.06 -16.21 -2.29
CA ILE A 297 -9.62 -17.11 -3.36
C ILE A 297 -9.17 -18.48 -2.79
N LEU A 298 -8.50 -18.48 -1.63
CA LEU A 298 -8.09 -19.72 -0.96
C LEU A 298 -9.28 -20.47 -0.34
N LYS A 299 -10.26 -19.77 0.25
CA LYS A 299 -11.50 -20.39 0.76
C LYS A 299 -12.28 -21.10 -0.35
N GLU A 300 -12.41 -20.47 -1.52
CA GLU A 300 -13.05 -21.08 -2.69
C GLU A 300 -12.33 -22.34 -3.17
N LYS A 301 -11.01 -22.44 -2.94
CA LYS A 301 -10.20 -23.64 -3.19
C LYS A 301 -10.31 -24.70 -2.10
N GLY A 302 -11.10 -24.46 -1.04
CA GLY A 302 -11.38 -25.42 0.03
C GLY A 302 -10.49 -25.29 1.26
N TYR A 303 -9.65 -24.24 1.36
CA TYR A 303 -8.88 -23.99 2.57
C TYR A 303 -9.76 -23.39 3.68
N ARG A 304 -9.65 -23.94 4.90
CA ARG A 304 -10.29 -23.36 6.08
C ARG A 304 -9.40 -22.24 6.62
N ILE A 305 -9.91 -21.02 6.60
CA ILE A 305 -9.21 -19.83 7.08
C ILE A 305 -9.85 -19.37 8.38
N GLU A 306 -9.04 -19.22 9.42
CA GLU A 306 -9.48 -18.77 10.73
C GLU A 306 -8.88 -17.42 11.06
N ARG A 307 -9.69 -16.60 11.72
CA ARG A 307 -9.24 -15.35 12.30
C ARG A 307 -8.60 -15.66 13.66
N VAL A 308 -7.35 -15.23 13.87
CA VAL A 308 -6.58 -15.59 15.07
C VAL A 308 -6.18 -14.39 15.93
N GLN A 309 -6.54 -13.17 15.52
CA GLN A 309 -6.42 -11.95 16.32
C GLN A 309 -7.56 -10.97 16.01
#